data_AF-A0A3N9NTW7-F1
#
_entry.id   AF-A0A3N9NTW7-F1
#
_cell.length_a   1.000
_cell.length_b   1.000
_cell.length_c   1.000
_cell.angle_alpha   90.00
_cell.angle_beta   90.00
_cell.angle_gamma   90.00
#
_symmetry.space_group_name_H-M   'P 1'
#
loop_
_entity.id
_entity.type
_entity.pdbx_description
1 polymer ?
#
loop_
_entity_poly.entity_id
_entity_poly.type
_entity_poly.pdbx_seq_one_letter_code
_entity_poly.pdbx_strand_id
1 'polypeptide(L)'
;PIGLKKENYPGFYHAELLPLEAEMIQNYLKRWFKNDADRIEQLLGTFQHKPRIAALATNPFLLSMICFTFQHGGDTALIERRSDLYANCTKYLLERRYADDSRARFTDAEFEELLDILKELSLRFFLWQEADFPVDHVNVMGDRILKSDDLGRTEQFLDAIQRQTGLIQRAKEGFTFVHRSLWEYFTARALLDKKAEFVIRHAADPFWEEVVRLYAGLLEDENKEKNLVIGLWNINRPLALRVTTEVKTPVAELIKPLIEQETGNQNKLLLIDSVQQSLPLISETERKNLIHETVQILLVDCEERDCEVINYAQQLLERQGMDPLEPGGIIYRLFDLAQAEERQRQLLNDPANCFEWIEVKGGTFWMGDDEHDPYERPAHQVKVDGFFMSKHPVTNRLLKLFPFGEKYPNYGGEKHPAIGNTWYEAYYFALWIGAQLPTEAQWEYAVRGGRHGKRTLYYFGDDAADLPRNAWFGEGEKREAHAVNDRNPRTGKENLNSLGLANMLGNVREWCADWSTNYPEPQTEDELFENPTGPSHGIYKTLRGGNFANDADALRCARRYLIHPENRYGYIGFRVIRCPSHSFENLEI
;
A
#
# COMPACT_ATOMS: atom_id res chain seq x y z
N PRO A 1 11.73 -27.87 -16.63
CA PRO A 1 10.72 -28.61 -17.42
C PRO A 1 9.36 -28.59 -16.72
N ILE A 2 8.30 -28.30 -17.46
CA ILE A 2 6.95 -28.05 -16.96
C ILE A 2 6.31 -29.32 -16.35
N GLY A 3 6.79 -30.51 -16.73
CA GLY A 3 6.30 -31.82 -16.26
C GLY A 3 7.06 -32.49 -15.10
N LEU A 4 7.97 -31.80 -14.39
CA LEU A 4 8.68 -32.41 -13.26
C LEU A 4 7.78 -32.43 -12.00
N LYS A 5 7.23 -33.59 -11.66
CA LYS A 5 6.56 -33.79 -10.37
C LYS A 5 7.59 -34.06 -9.28
N LYS A 6 7.43 -33.46 -8.10
CA LYS A 6 8.36 -33.62 -6.97
C LYS A 6 8.50 -35.10 -6.58
N GLU A 7 7.40 -35.84 -6.63
CA GLU A 7 7.37 -37.29 -6.38
C GLU A 7 8.32 -38.08 -7.31
N ASN A 8 8.58 -37.58 -8.52
CA ASN A 8 9.45 -38.24 -9.50
C ASN A 8 10.96 -38.03 -9.19
N TYR A 9 11.31 -37.13 -8.27
CA TYR A 9 12.70 -36.75 -7.97
C TYR A 9 12.99 -36.65 -6.47
N PRO A 10 12.84 -37.75 -5.70
CA PRO A 10 12.94 -37.74 -4.24
C PRO A 10 14.33 -37.39 -3.69
N GLY A 11 15.38 -37.41 -4.52
CA GLY A 11 16.76 -37.01 -4.15
C GLY A 11 17.15 -35.58 -4.50
N PHE A 12 16.23 -34.79 -5.07
CA PHE A 12 16.49 -33.41 -5.50
C PHE A 12 15.75 -32.41 -4.62
N TYR A 13 16.34 -31.24 -4.43
CA TYR A 13 15.75 -30.13 -3.68
C TYR A 13 15.24 -29.07 -4.66
N HIS A 14 14.12 -28.43 -4.31
CA HIS A 14 13.64 -27.27 -5.03
C HIS A 14 14.41 -26.03 -4.56
N ALA A 15 14.99 -25.29 -5.49
CA ALA A 15 15.61 -24.00 -5.21
C ALA A 15 14.83 -22.92 -5.94
N GLU A 16 14.57 -21.81 -5.26
CA GLU A 16 14.05 -20.60 -5.90
C GLU A 16 15.23 -19.82 -6.51
N LEU A 17 15.08 -19.43 -7.76
CA LEU A 17 16.12 -18.72 -8.47
C LEU A 17 15.92 -17.22 -8.26
N LEU A 18 16.86 -16.59 -7.55
CA LEU A 18 16.81 -15.16 -7.28
C LEU A 18 17.00 -14.35 -8.58
N PRO A 19 16.46 -13.11 -8.65
CA PRO A 19 16.72 -12.21 -9.76
C PRO A 19 18.22 -12.00 -10.00
N LEU A 20 18.61 -11.92 -11.27
CA LEU A 20 20.00 -11.66 -11.66
C LEU A 20 20.43 -10.25 -11.25
N GLU A 21 21.56 -10.16 -10.57
CA GLU A 21 22.22 -8.89 -10.27
C GLU A 21 22.87 -8.28 -11.53
N ALA A 22 23.13 -6.97 -11.50
CA ALA A 22 23.69 -6.24 -12.64
C ALA A 22 25.01 -6.86 -13.16
N GLU A 23 25.88 -7.32 -12.27
CA GLU A 23 27.14 -8.00 -12.64
C GLU A 23 26.88 -9.34 -13.35
N MET A 24 25.90 -10.12 -12.87
CA MET A 24 25.52 -11.39 -13.48
C MET A 24 24.95 -11.18 -14.89
N ILE A 25 24.12 -10.15 -15.06
CA ILE A 25 23.59 -9.75 -16.37
C ILE A 25 24.74 -9.39 -17.30
N GLN A 26 25.66 -8.50 -16.89
CA GLN A 26 26.81 -8.14 -17.74
C GLN A 26 27.67 -9.35 -18.13
N ASN A 27 27.94 -10.26 -17.19
CA ASN A 27 28.70 -11.47 -17.47
C ASN A 27 27.97 -12.42 -18.43
N TYR A 28 26.64 -12.50 -18.32
CA TYR A 28 25.81 -13.24 -19.27
C TYR A 28 25.91 -12.63 -20.68
N LEU A 29 25.77 -11.31 -20.81
CA LEU A 29 25.87 -10.60 -22.10
C LEU A 29 27.23 -10.82 -22.76
N LYS A 30 28.33 -10.74 -22.01
CA LYS A 30 29.69 -11.01 -22.50
C LYS A 30 29.81 -12.41 -23.12
N ARG A 31 29.22 -13.42 -22.47
CA ARG A 31 29.21 -14.80 -22.97
C ARG A 31 28.31 -14.95 -24.21
N TRP A 32 27.11 -14.39 -24.17
CA TRP A 32 26.14 -14.48 -25.28
C TRP A 32 26.70 -13.85 -26.56
N PHE A 33 27.21 -12.62 -26.46
CA PHE A 33 27.73 -11.85 -27.59
C PHE A 33 29.22 -12.09 -27.87
N LYS A 34 29.85 -13.10 -27.26
CA LYS A 34 31.26 -13.47 -27.46
C LYS A 34 32.23 -12.28 -27.29
N ASN A 35 31.98 -11.44 -26.28
CA ASN A 35 32.72 -10.21 -25.98
C ASN A 35 32.67 -9.10 -27.06
N ASP A 36 31.64 -9.09 -27.92
CA ASP A 36 31.36 -7.95 -28.81
C ASP A 36 30.94 -6.72 -27.98
N ALA A 37 31.88 -5.80 -27.78
CA ALA A 37 31.71 -4.63 -26.92
C ALA A 37 30.59 -3.70 -27.41
N ASP A 38 30.52 -3.46 -28.72
CA ASP A 38 29.55 -2.53 -29.32
C ASP A 38 28.12 -3.03 -29.11
N ARG A 39 27.87 -4.33 -29.32
CA ARG A 39 26.53 -4.92 -29.08
C ARG A 39 26.12 -4.90 -27.62
N ILE A 40 27.07 -5.18 -26.72
CA ILE A 40 26.80 -5.17 -25.28
C ILE A 40 26.47 -3.74 -24.82
N GLU A 41 27.24 -2.75 -25.27
CA GLU A 41 27.00 -1.35 -24.94
C GLU A 41 25.65 -0.87 -25.48
N GLN A 42 25.29 -1.24 -26.71
CA GLN A 42 23.97 -0.91 -27.28
C GLN A 42 22.82 -1.51 -26.47
N LEU A 43 22.88 -2.80 -26.09
CA LEU A 43 21.82 -3.42 -25.30
C LEU A 43 21.73 -2.85 -23.88
N LEU A 44 22.87 -2.55 -23.25
CA LEU A 44 22.89 -1.87 -21.95
C LEU A 44 22.33 -0.44 -22.05
N GLY A 45 22.60 0.27 -23.16
CA GLY A 45 21.94 1.53 -23.49
C GLY A 45 20.42 1.36 -23.59
N THR A 46 19.94 0.35 -24.32
CA THR A 46 18.51 0.01 -24.36
C THR A 46 17.91 -0.16 -22.96
N PHE A 47 18.60 -0.83 -22.03
CA PHE A 47 18.11 -1.00 -20.66
C PHE A 47 17.97 0.32 -19.89
N GLN A 48 18.81 1.32 -20.18
CA GLN A 48 18.69 2.65 -19.56
C GLN A 48 17.45 3.40 -20.05
N HIS A 49 17.07 3.21 -21.32
CA HIS A 49 15.98 3.95 -21.94
C HIS A 49 14.64 3.19 -21.92
N LYS A 50 14.68 1.87 -21.72
CA LYS A 50 13.51 0.97 -21.63
C LYS A 50 13.53 0.20 -20.29
N PRO A 51 13.14 0.85 -19.18
CA PRO A 51 13.23 0.27 -17.84
C PRO A 51 12.40 -1.02 -17.68
N ARG A 52 11.28 -1.16 -18.41
CA ARG A 52 10.50 -2.41 -18.42
C ARG A 52 11.29 -3.60 -18.97
N ILE A 53 12.03 -3.41 -20.05
CA ILE A 53 12.90 -4.45 -20.61
C ILE A 53 14.03 -4.78 -19.63
N ALA A 54 14.62 -3.78 -18.98
CA ALA A 54 15.65 -3.98 -17.97
C ALA A 54 15.13 -4.81 -16.78
N ALA A 55 13.90 -4.55 -16.33
CA ALA A 55 13.27 -5.34 -15.27
C ALA A 55 13.08 -6.82 -15.68
N LEU A 56 12.64 -7.08 -16.90
CA LEU A 56 12.51 -8.44 -17.44
C LEU A 56 13.86 -9.17 -17.55
N ALA A 57 14.95 -8.44 -17.84
CA ALA A 57 16.31 -8.98 -17.96
C ALA A 57 16.87 -9.59 -16.65
N THR A 58 16.23 -9.32 -15.51
CA THR A 58 16.58 -9.95 -14.23
C THR A 58 16.21 -11.43 -14.17
N ASN A 59 15.30 -11.90 -15.02
CA ASN A 59 14.98 -13.32 -15.15
C ASN A 59 15.88 -13.96 -16.23
N PRO A 60 16.61 -15.06 -15.96
CA PRO A 60 17.56 -15.63 -16.93
C PRO A 60 16.92 -16.09 -18.25
N PHE A 61 15.71 -16.63 -18.20
CA PHE A 61 14.99 -17.06 -19.40
C PHE A 61 14.62 -15.85 -20.27
N LEU A 62 14.04 -14.81 -19.64
CA LEU A 62 13.71 -13.56 -20.34
C LEU A 62 14.95 -12.83 -20.85
N LEU A 63 16.06 -12.82 -20.11
CA LEU A 63 17.34 -12.28 -20.58
C LEU A 63 17.81 -12.99 -21.85
N SER A 64 17.68 -14.32 -21.91
CA SER A 64 18.01 -15.11 -23.10
C SER A 64 17.13 -14.69 -24.29
N MET A 65 15.83 -14.50 -24.06
CA MET A 65 14.89 -14.04 -25.10
C MET A 65 15.18 -12.62 -25.57
N ILE A 66 15.52 -11.71 -24.64
CA ILE A 66 15.92 -10.34 -24.94
C ILE A 66 17.18 -10.34 -25.82
N CYS A 67 18.22 -11.07 -25.41
CA CYS A 67 19.47 -11.17 -26.17
C CYS A 67 19.22 -11.73 -27.58
N PHE A 68 18.40 -12.77 -27.70
CA PHE A 68 18.03 -13.36 -28.98
C PHE A 68 17.26 -12.38 -29.86
N THR A 69 16.25 -11.71 -29.32
CA THR A 69 15.40 -10.75 -30.06
C THR A 69 16.23 -9.55 -30.52
N PHE A 70 17.05 -8.99 -29.63
CA PHE A 70 17.97 -7.89 -29.93
C PHE A 70 18.99 -8.27 -31.00
N GLN A 71 19.54 -9.48 -30.95
CA GLN A 71 20.51 -9.95 -31.94
C GLN A 71 19.95 -9.96 -33.38
N HIS A 72 18.64 -10.15 -33.54
CA HIS A 72 17.99 -10.22 -34.86
C HIS A 72 17.39 -8.89 -35.30
N GLY A 73 16.76 -8.15 -34.40
CA GLY A 73 16.01 -6.94 -34.72
C GLY A 73 16.51 -5.65 -34.08
N GLY A 74 17.66 -5.69 -33.40
CA GLY A 74 18.24 -4.55 -32.69
C GLY A 74 17.33 -4.01 -31.59
N ASP A 75 17.54 -2.74 -31.24
CA ASP A 75 16.76 -2.04 -30.21
C ASP A 75 15.26 -1.95 -30.57
N THR A 76 14.93 -1.76 -31.86
CA THR A 76 13.55 -1.61 -32.32
C THR A 76 12.69 -2.85 -32.12
N ALA A 77 13.29 -4.03 -31.99
CA ALA A 77 12.57 -5.27 -31.71
C ALA A 77 12.30 -5.51 -30.22
N LEU A 78 12.95 -4.76 -29.32
CA LEU A 78 12.68 -4.80 -27.89
C LEU A 78 11.60 -3.76 -27.56
N ILE A 79 10.34 -4.15 -27.82
CA ILE A 79 9.16 -3.38 -27.46
C ILE A 79 8.88 -3.61 -25.97
N GLU A 80 8.51 -2.57 -25.24
CA GLU A 80 8.59 -2.49 -23.77
C GLU A 80 7.82 -3.56 -22.99
N ARG A 81 6.89 -4.30 -23.62
CA ARG A 81 6.05 -5.29 -22.94
C ARG A 81 6.55 -6.70 -23.12
N ARG A 82 6.26 -7.49 -22.10
CA ARG A 82 6.57 -8.92 -22.10
C ARG A 82 5.82 -9.68 -23.21
N SER A 83 4.55 -9.35 -23.47
CA SER A 83 3.78 -9.93 -24.58
C SER A 83 4.44 -9.66 -25.94
N ASP A 84 4.94 -8.44 -26.17
CA ASP A 84 5.61 -8.05 -27.40
C ASP A 84 6.98 -8.72 -27.54
N LEU A 85 7.73 -8.85 -26.44
CA LEU A 85 8.98 -9.63 -26.40
C LEU A 85 8.73 -11.08 -26.81
N TYR A 86 7.70 -11.72 -26.26
CA TYR A 86 7.32 -13.09 -26.66
C TYR A 86 6.95 -13.12 -28.14
N ALA A 87 6.14 -12.18 -28.63
CA ALA A 87 5.73 -12.13 -30.02
C ALA A 87 6.91 -12.00 -31.00
N ASN A 88 7.81 -11.04 -30.76
CA ASN A 88 8.97 -10.82 -31.62
C ASN A 88 9.97 -11.99 -31.54
N CYS A 89 10.22 -12.51 -30.34
CA CYS A 89 11.13 -13.65 -30.17
C CYS A 89 10.58 -14.90 -30.87
N THR A 90 9.30 -15.22 -30.67
CA THR A 90 8.64 -16.34 -31.34
C THR A 90 8.65 -16.19 -32.86
N LYS A 91 8.36 -14.98 -33.36
CA LYS A 91 8.46 -14.68 -34.79
C LYS A 91 9.86 -14.99 -35.34
N TYR A 92 10.90 -14.42 -34.72
CA TYR A 92 12.28 -14.67 -35.16
C TYR A 92 12.72 -16.12 -35.01
N LEU A 93 12.25 -16.85 -34.00
CA LEU A 93 12.56 -18.27 -33.83
C LEU A 93 11.94 -19.12 -34.93
N LEU A 94 10.70 -18.84 -35.33
CA LEU A 94 9.99 -19.57 -36.38
C LEU A 94 10.49 -19.19 -37.79
N GLU A 95 10.89 -17.93 -38.01
CA GLU A 95 11.49 -17.47 -39.28
C GLU A 95 12.96 -17.89 -39.46
N ARG A 96 13.58 -18.44 -38.40
CA ARG A 96 15.01 -18.76 -38.39
C ARG A 96 15.37 -19.84 -39.39
N ARG A 97 16.21 -19.48 -40.37
CA ARG A 97 16.77 -20.42 -41.35
C ARG A 97 18.01 -21.11 -40.80
N TYR A 98 17.99 -22.43 -40.63
CA TYR A 98 19.21 -23.21 -40.41
C TYR A 98 19.88 -23.53 -41.75
N ALA A 99 21.19 -23.32 -41.82
CA ALA A 99 21.97 -23.45 -43.06
C ALA A 99 22.06 -24.89 -43.58
N ASP A 100 21.81 -25.91 -42.75
CA ASP A 100 22.05 -27.32 -43.07
C ASP A 100 20.82 -28.13 -43.51
N ASP A 101 19.60 -27.59 -43.42
CA ASP A 101 18.39 -28.35 -43.76
C ASP A 101 17.69 -27.78 -44.99
N SER A 102 18.18 -28.17 -46.16
CA SER A 102 17.65 -27.76 -47.47
C SER A 102 16.21 -28.21 -47.76
N ARG A 103 15.58 -28.98 -46.85
CA ARG A 103 14.24 -29.57 -47.02
C ARG A 103 13.10 -28.90 -46.26
N ALA A 104 13.37 -28.01 -45.30
CA ALA A 104 12.34 -27.37 -44.49
C ALA A 104 12.42 -25.84 -44.63
N ARG A 105 11.91 -25.32 -45.75
CA ARG A 105 11.71 -23.88 -45.95
C ARG A 105 10.23 -23.61 -45.69
N PHE A 106 9.89 -23.05 -44.54
CA PHE A 106 8.55 -22.56 -44.30
C PHE A 106 8.35 -21.21 -45.01
N THR A 107 7.28 -21.10 -45.77
CA THR A 107 6.70 -19.90 -46.37
C THR A 107 5.87 -19.15 -45.33
N ASP A 108 5.50 -17.90 -45.62
CA ASP A 108 4.66 -17.10 -44.72
C ASP A 108 3.28 -17.74 -44.44
N ALA A 109 2.74 -18.50 -45.40
CA ALA A 109 1.51 -19.26 -45.21
C ALA A 109 1.69 -20.40 -44.20
N GLU A 110 2.84 -21.08 -44.23
CA GLU A 110 3.17 -22.15 -43.27
C GLU A 110 3.48 -21.59 -41.86
N PHE A 111 3.91 -20.33 -41.74
CA PHE A 111 4.11 -19.66 -40.46
C PHE A 111 2.81 -19.46 -39.68
N GLU A 112 1.73 -19.02 -40.33
CA GLU A 112 0.44 -18.86 -39.66
C GLU A 112 -0.16 -20.22 -39.28
N GLU A 113 0.00 -21.23 -40.13
CA GLU A 113 -0.39 -22.61 -39.81
C GLU A 113 0.40 -23.20 -38.63
N LEU A 114 1.71 -22.92 -38.55
CA LEU A 114 2.58 -23.24 -37.41
C LEU A 114 2.04 -22.65 -36.12
N LEU A 115 1.73 -21.36 -36.17
CA LEU A 115 1.25 -20.62 -35.03
C LEU A 115 -0.11 -21.15 -34.55
N ASP A 116 -1.03 -21.47 -35.47
CA ASP A 116 -2.35 -22.02 -35.16
C ASP A 116 -2.28 -23.40 -34.51
N ILE A 117 -1.38 -24.28 -34.98
CA ILE A 117 -1.16 -25.58 -34.32
C ILE A 117 -0.66 -25.37 -32.88
N LEU A 118 0.37 -24.54 -32.70
CA LEU A 118 0.94 -24.28 -31.38
C LEU A 118 -0.11 -23.66 -30.44
N LYS A 119 -0.92 -22.71 -30.91
CA LYS A 119 -2.05 -22.12 -30.18
C LYS A 119 -3.06 -23.16 -29.70
N GLU A 120 -3.55 -24.02 -30.61
CA GLU A 120 -4.61 -24.98 -30.29
C GLU A 120 -4.10 -26.11 -29.38
N LEU A 121 -2.90 -26.64 -29.64
CA LEU A 121 -2.24 -27.60 -28.75
C LEU A 121 -2.07 -26.99 -27.36
N SER A 122 -1.51 -25.78 -27.31
CA SER A 122 -1.27 -25.05 -26.07
C SER A 122 -2.55 -24.92 -25.24
N LEU A 123 -3.63 -24.37 -25.83
CA LEU A 123 -4.88 -24.13 -25.12
C LEU A 123 -5.55 -25.41 -24.62
N ARG A 124 -5.61 -26.47 -25.44
CA ARG A 124 -6.26 -27.73 -25.04
C ARG A 124 -5.56 -28.40 -23.88
N PHE A 125 -4.25 -28.52 -23.97
CA PHE A 125 -3.46 -29.13 -22.92
C PHE A 125 -3.41 -28.25 -21.66
N PHE A 126 -3.45 -26.93 -21.81
CA PHE A 126 -3.58 -26.01 -20.67
C PHE A 126 -4.90 -26.22 -19.93
N LEU A 127 -6.01 -26.41 -20.66
CA LEU A 127 -7.31 -26.76 -20.09
C LEU A 127 -7.31 -28.10 -19.36
N TRP A 128 -6.52 -29.08 -19.84
CA TRP A 128 -6.35 -30.37 -19.18
C TRP A 128 -5.32 -30.34 -18.04
N GLN A 129 -4.59 -29.23 -17.87
CA GLN A 129 -3.45 -29.10 -16.96
C GLN A 129 -2.37 -30.18 -17.22
N GLU A 130 -2.20 -30.54 -18.49
CA GLU A 130 -1.26 -31.56 -18.94
C GLU A 130 -0.10 -30.90 -19.69
N ALA A 131 1.10 -30.93 -19.11
CA ALA A 131 2.27 -30.29 -19.72
C ALA A 131 2.90 -31.10 -20.86
N ASP A 132 2.63 -32.40 -20.91
CA ASP A 132 3.14 -33.33 -21.93
C ASP A 132 2.01 -33.65 -22.91
N PHE A 133 2.31 -33.57 -24.20
CA PHE A 133 1.36 -33.69 -25.31
C PHE A 133 1.57 -35.04 -26.00
N PRO A 134 0.76 -36.08 -25.71
CA PRO A 134 0.97 -37.39 -26.30
C PRO A 134 0.91 -37.36 -27.82
N VAL A 135 1.77 -38.11 -28.49
CA VAL A 135 1.86 -38.15 -29.97
C VAL A 135 0.50 -38.44 -30.61
N ASP A 136 -0.25 -39.39 -30.05
CA ASP A 136 -1.57 -39.77 -30.56
C ASP A 136 -2.55 -38.59 -30.49
N HIS A 137 -2.54 -37.82 -29.40
CA HIS A 137 -3.38 -36.64 -29.24
C HIS A 137 -2.95 -35.52 -30.20
N VAL A 138 -1.65 -35.29 -30.34
CA VAL A 138 -1.09 -34.31 -31.28
C VAL A 138 -1.52 -34.62 -32.71
N ASN A 139 -1.40 -35.86 -33.16
CA ASN A 139 -1.78 -36.27 -34.51
C ASN A 139 -3.28 -36.06 -34.75
N VAL A 140 -4.14 -36.55 -33.84
CA VAL A 140 -5.60 -36.37 -33.93
C VAL A 140 -6.01 -34.90 -33.98
N MET A 141 -5.30 -34.03 -33.26
CA MET A 141 -5.61 -32.59 -33.25
C MET A 141 -5.12 -31.90 -34.50
N GLY A 142 -3.91 -32.16 -34.96
CA GLY A 142 -3.41 -31.52 -36.16
C GLY A 142 -4.15 -31.95 -37.42
N ASP A 143 -4.67 -33.18 -37.50
CA ASP A 143 -5.56 -33.60 -38.62
C ASP A 143 -6.85 -32.74 -38.72
N ARG A 144 -7.24 -32.04 -37.64
CA ARG A 144 -8.40 -31.13 -37.64
C ARG A 144 -8.04 -29.68 -37.99
N ILE A 145 -6.78 -29.30 -37.80
CA ILE A 145 -6.28 -27.92 -37.93
C ILE A 145 -5.62 -27.74 -39.30
N LEU A 146 -4.77 -28.69 -39.67
CA LEU A 146 -4.06 -28.74 -40.95
C LEU A 146 -5.07 -29.09 -42.06
N LYS A 147 -5.34 -28.11 -42.92
CA LYS A 147 -6.19 -28.30 -44.12
C LYS A 147 -5.39 -28.66 -45.37
N SER A 148 -4.06 -28.64 -45.27
CA SER A 148 -3.13 -28.86 -46.38
C SER A 148 -2.63 -30.30 -46.38
N ASP A 149 -2.86 -31.02 -47.49
CA ASP A 149 -2.32 -32.37 -47.73
C ASP A 149 -0.77 -32.36 -47.82
N ASP A 150 -0.13 -31.18 -47.96
CA ASP A 150 1.30 -31.03 -48.21
C ASP A 150 2.18 -31.07 -46.93
N LEU A 151 1.60 -30.92 -45.73
CA LEU A 151 2.36 -30.80 -44.46
C LEU A 151 2.71 -32.14 -43.79
N GLY A 152 2.13 -33.25 -44.25
CA GLY A 152 2.34 -34.57 -43.64
C GLY A 152 1.70 -34.72 -42.25
N ARG A 153 2.20 -35.65 -41.43
CA ARG A 153 1.68 -35.89 -40.07
C ARG A 153 2.13 -34.79 -39.11
N THR A 154 1.22 -34.31 -38.26
CA THR A 154 1.47 -33.28 -37.23
C THR A 154 2.70 -33.56 -36.35
N GLU A 155 2.95 -34.82 -35.99
CA GLU A 155 4.17 -35.19 -35.26
C GLU A 155 5.47 -34.85 -36.01
N GLN A 156 5.54 -35.15 -37.31
CA GLN A 156 6.74 -34.87 -38.13
C GLN A 156 7.00 -33.37 -38.22
N PHE A 157 5.91 -32.60 -38.24
CA PHE A 157 5.94 -31.15 -38.22
C PHE A 157 6.44 -30.60 -36.88
N LEU A 158 5.93 -31.11 -35.74
CA LEU A 158 6.44 -30.72 -34.42
C LEU A 158 7.91 -31.13 -34.21
N ASP A 159 8.36 -32.26 -34.78
CA ASP A 159 9.78 -32.62 -34.78
C ASP A 159 10.65 -31.60 -35.53
N ALA A 160 10.16 -31.04 -36.63
CA ALA A 160 10.85 -29.97 -37.34
C ALA A 160 10.95 -28.69 -36.48
N ILE A 161 9.83 -28.29 -35.85
CA ILE A 161 9.80 -27.13 -34.94
C ILE A 161 10.76 -27.34 -33.76
N GLN A 162 10.79 -28.54 -33.17
CA GLN A 162 11.68 -28.88 -32.06
C GLN A 162 13.15 -28.71 -32.46
N ARG A 163 13.54 -29.19 -33.65
CA ARG A 163 14.92 -29.11 -34.13
C ARG A 163 15.35 -27.69 -34.49
N GLN A 164 14.43 -26.88 -34.99
CA GLN A 164 14.75 -25.55 -35.50
C GLN A 164 14.59 -24.47 -34.42
N THR A 165 13.48 -24.46 -33.70
CA THR A 165 13.10 -23.30 -32.88
C THR A 165 13.48 -23.44 -31.41
N GLY A 166 13.51 -24.66 -30.89
CA GLY A 166 13.63 -24.89 -29.45
C GLY A 166 12.44 -24.32 -28.64
N LEU A 167 11.29 -24.05 -29.26
CA LEU A 167 10.06 -23.65 -28.56
C LEU A 167 9.42 -24.84 -27.84
N ILE A 168 9.53 -26.03 -28.44
CA ILE A 168 9.07 -27.31 -27.91
C ILE A 168 10.22 -28.32 -27.87
N GLN A 169 10.09 -29.32 -27.04
CA GLN A 169 11.03 -30.44 -26.90
C GLN A 169 10.29 -31.77 -26.83
N ARG A 170 10.98 -32.87 -27.14
CA ARG A 170 10.43 -34.22 -26.96
C ARG A 170 10.28 -34.53 -25.47
N ALA A 171 9.10 -35.04 -25.10
CA ALA A 171 8.80 -35.64 -23.81
C ALA A 171 8.85 -37.18 -23.95
N LYS A 172 8.65 -37.91 -22.84
CA LYS A 172 8.74 -39.39 -22.82
C LYS A 172 7.84 -40.06 -23.87
N GLU A 173 6.61 -39.56 -24.03
CA GLU A 173 5.60 -40.13 -24.94
C GLU A 173 4.95 -39.04 -25.83
N GLY A 174 5.69 -37.98 -26.18
CA GLY A 174 5.10 -36.81 -26.81
C GLY A 174 6.00 -35.59 -26.95
N PHE A 175 5.39 -34.42 -26.82
CA PHE A 175 6.05 -33.11 -26.88
C PHE A 175 5.70 -32.28 -25.63
N THR A 176 6.53 -31.29 -25.29
CA THR A 176 6.21 -30.30 -24.26
C THR A 176 6.86 -28.97 -24.63
N PHE A 177 6.33 -27.85 -24.13
CA PHE A 177 7.02 -26.57 -24.26
C PHE A 177 8.32 -26.58 -23.44
N VAL A 178 9.36 -25.95 -23.98
CA VAL A 178 10.66 -25.87 -23.29
C VAL A 178 10.57 -25.05 -22.00
N HIS A 179 9.68 -24.06 -21.96
CA HIS A 179 9.46 -23.21 -20.81
C HIS A 179 7.98 -22.90 -20.58
N ARG A 180 7.57 -22.81 -19.31
CA ARG A 180 6.17 -22.53 -18.91
C ARG A 180 5.64 -21.24 -19.53
N SER A 181 6.45 -20.19 -19.55
CA SER A 181 6.02 -18.92 -20.12
C SER A 181 5.75 -18.96 -21.63
N LEU A 182 6.39 -19.87 -22.38
CA LEU A 182 6.04 -20.08 -23.79
C LEU A 182 4.68 -20.76 -23.91
N TRP A 183 4.41 -21.77 -23.07
CA TRP A 183 3.09 -22.40 -22.99
C TRP A 183 1.99 -21.40 -22.63
N GLU A 184 2.25 -20.53 -21.66
CA GLU A 184 1.30 -19.48 -21.25
C GLU A 184 1.11 -18.45 -22.36
N TYR A 185 2.17 -18.05 -23.07
CA TYR A 185 2.10 -17.15 -24.22
C TYR A 185 1.28 -17.70 -25.38
N PHE A 186 1.53 -18.95 -25.82
CA PHE A 186 0.75 -19.56 -26.91
C PHE A 186 -0.70 -19.79 -26.50
N THR A 187 -0.95 -20.10 -25.21
CA THR A 187 -2.32 -20.17 -24.67
C THR A 187 -2.99 -18.81 -24.75
N ALA A 188 -2.31 -17.73 -24.32
CA ALA A 188 -2.83 -16.37 -24.39
C ALA A 188 -3.13 -15.93 -25.83
N ARG A 189 -2.25 -16.25 -26.79
CA ARG A 189 -2.48 -16.05 -28.23
C ARG A 189 -3.71 -16.80 -28.73
N ALA A 190 -3.92 -18.04 -28.31
CA ALA A 190 -5.09 -18.85 -28.69
C ALA A 190 -6.41 -18.26 -28.15
N LEU A 191 -6.36 -17.54 -27.02
CA LEU A 191 -7.52 -16.89 -26.43
C LEU A 191 -7.99 -15.64 -27.22
N LEU A 192 -7.15 -15.06 -28.08
CA LEU A 192 -7.56 -13.94 -28.96
C LEU A 192 -8.70 -14.33 -29.90
N ASP A 193 -8.80 -15.63 -30.25
CA ASP A 193 -9.86 -16.20 -31.10
C ASP A 193 -11.11 -16.62 -30.29
N LYS A 194 -11.10 -16.41 -28.97
CA LYS A 194 -12.20 -16.73 -28.06
C LYS A 194 -12.88 -15.44 -27.59
N LYS A 195 -14.10 -15.60 -27.06
CA LYS A 195 -14.80 -14.47 -26.42
C LYS A 195 -14.15 -14.14 -25.07
N ALA A 196 -14.12 -12.87 -24.69
CA ALA A 196 -13.49 -12.41 -23.45
C ALA A 196 -14.08 -13.08 -22.20
N GLU A 197 -15.36 -13.44 -22.20
CA GLU A 197 -16.02 -14.13 -21.09
C GLU A 197 -15.37 -15.50 -20.80
N PHE A 198 -14.81 -16.16 -21.83
CA PHE A 198 -14.04 -17.39 -21.64
C PHE A 198 -12.76 -17.12 -20.85
N VAL A 199 -12.11 -15.97 -21.04
CA VAL A 199 -10.90 -15.62 -20.28
C VAL A 199 -11.28 -15.26 -18.85
N ILE A 200 -12.27 -14.38 -18.70
CA ILE A 200 -12.76 -13.85 -17.42
C ILE A 200 -13.18 -14.97 -16.47
N ARG A 201 -13.90 -16.00 -16.94
CA ARG A 201 -14.36 -17.11 -16.08
C ARG A 201 -13.23 -17.94 -15.44
N HIS A 202 -12.02 -17.92 -16.00
CA HIS A 202 -10.86 -18.64 -15.44
C HIS A 202 -10.00 -17.74 -14.54
N ALA A 203 -10.30 -16.45 -14.41
CA ALA A 203 -9.50 -15.49 -13.65
C ALA A 203 -9.42 -15.75 -12.13
N ALA A 204 -10.32 -16.59 -11.60
CA ALA A 204 -10.28 -17.03 -10.20
C ALA A 204 -9.26 -18.14 -9.96
N ASP A 205 -8.80 -18.83 -11.01
CA ASP A 205 -7.81 -19.90 -10.90
C ASP A 205 -6.39 -19.31 -11.05
N PRO A 206 -5.54 -19.37 -10.01
CA PRO A 206 -4.16 -18.86 -10.08
C PRO A 206 -3.32 -19.49 -11.20
N PHE A 207 -3.68 -20.69 -11.68
CA PHE A 207 -3.01 -21.32 -12.80
C PHE A 207 -3.12 -20.50 -14.09
N TRP A 208 -4.20 -19.73 -14.26
CA TRP A 208 -4.48 -18.92 -15.45
C TRP A 208 -3.93 -17.50 -15.38
N GLU A 209 -3.45 -17.05 -14.23
CA GLU A 209 -3.10 -15.64 -14.01
C GLU A 209 -2.16 -15.08 -15.09
N GLU A 210 -1.05 -15.78 -15.36
CA GLU A 210 -0.05 -15.33 -16.33
C GLU A 210 -0.61 -15.35 -17.76
N VAL A 211 -1.44 -16.33 -18.09
CA VAL A 211 -2.15 -16.39 -19.38
C VAL A 211 -3.08 -15.19 -19.56
N VAL A 212 -3.82 -14.80 -18.52
CA VAL A 212 -4.73 -13.64 -18.56
C VAL A 212 -3.95 -12.34 -18.74
N ARG A 213 -2.83 -12.17 -18.03
CA ARG A 213 -1.95 -11.00 -18.18
C ARG A 213 -1.37 -10.89 -19.58
N LEU A 214 -0.84 -12.00 -20.11
CA LEU A 214 -0.33 -12.04 -21.49
C LEU A 214 -1.44 -11.78 -22.51
N TYR A 215 -2.62 -12.36 -22.31
CA TYR A 215 -3.77 -12.12 -23.18
C TYR A 215 -4.11 -10.63 -23.23
N ALA A 216 -4.16 -9.97 -22.07
CA ALA A 216 -4.42 -8.54 -22.01
C ALA A 216 -3.37 -7.73 -22.78
N GLY A 217 -2.08 -8.03 -22.58
CA GLY A 217 -0.99 -7.35 -23.29
C GLY A 217 -0.93 -7.64 -24.79
N LEU A 218 -1.72 -8.59 -25.31
CA LEU A 218 -1.84 -8.90 -26.74
C LEU A 218 -3.10 -8.28 -27.37
N LEU A 219 -3.97 -7.63 -26.59
CA LEU A 219 -5.11 -6.91 -27.13
C LEU A 219 -4.62 -5.63 -27.84
N GLU A 220 -5.25 -5.34 -28.98
CA GLU A 220 -4.97 -4.13 -29.76
C GLU A 220 -6.14 -3.12 -29.72
N ASP A 221 -7.29 -3.54 -29.21
CA ASP A 221 -8.52 -2.76 -29.17
C ASP A 221 -8.81 -2.28 -27.74
N GLU A 222 -8.88 -0.95 -27.58
CA GLU A 222 -9.13 -0.27 -26.31
C GLU A 222 -10.44 -0.72 -25.63
N ASN A 223 -11.50 -0.97 -26.40
CA ASN A 223 -12.78 -1.42 -25.84
C ASN A 223 -12.67 -2.84 -25.30
N LYS A 224 -11.91 -3.73 -25.96
CA LYS A 224 -11.61 -5.07 -25.44
C LYS A 224 -10.79 -5.00 -24.15
N GLU A 225 -9.80 -4.11 -24.08
CA GLU A 225 -9.01 -3.89 -22.86
C GLU A 225 -9.91 -3.45 -21.70
N LYS A 226 -10.76 -2.43 -21.91
CA LYS A 226 -11.74 -1.94 -20.93
C LYS A 226 -12.70 -3.03 -20.47
N ASN A 227 -13.29 -3.79 -21.40
CA ASN A 227 -14.22 -4.87 -21.09
C ASN A 227 -13.56 -6.00 -20.29
N LEU A 228 -12.30 -6.34 -20.61
CA LEU A 228 -11.54 -7.33 -19.85
C LEU A 228 -11.33 -6.86 -18.41
N VAL A 229 -10.82 -5.65 -18.21
CA VAL A 229 -10.55 -5.09 -16.87
C VAL A 229 -11.83 -5.06 -16.03
N ILE A 230 -12.94 -4.58 -16.58
CA ILE A 230 -14.25 -4.55 -15.89
C ILE A 230 -14.71 -5.98 -15.53
N GLY A 231 -14.57 -6.93 -16.45
CA GLY A 231 -14.93 -8.33 -16.20
C GLY A 231 -14.09 -8.97 -15.10
N LEU A 232 -12.78 -8.71 -15.11
CA LEU A 232 -11.85 -9.19 -14.08
C LEU A 232 -12.12 -8.54 -12.73
N TRP A 233 -12.49 -7.26 -12.68
CA TRP A 233 -12.78 -6.53 -11.43
C TRP A 233 -13.83 -7.26 -10.57
N ASN A 234 -14.84 -7.83 -11.22
CA ASN A 234 -15.93 -8.54 -10.55
C ASN A 234 -15.57 -9.93 -10.02
N ILE A 235 -14.44 -10.49 -10.45
CA ILE A 235 -14.02 -11.87 -10.10
C ILE A 235 -12.74 -11.87 -9.27
N ASN A 236 -11.77 -11.04 -9.65
CA ASN A 236 -10.44 -10.98 -9.09
C ASN A 236 -9.88 -9.55 -9.24
N ARG A 237 -10.18 -8.67 -8.27
CA ARG A 237 -9.74 -7.27 -8.26
C ARG A 237 -8.20 -7.12 -8.34
N PRO A 238 -7.39 -7.87 -7.57
CA PRO A 238 -5.94 -7.77 -7.69
C PRO A 238 -5.43 -8.08 -9.11
N LEU A 239 -5.97 -9.11 -9.77
CA LEU A 239 -5.60 -9.43 -11.14
C LEU A 239 -6.05 -8.36 -12.14
N ALA A 240 -7.26 -7.81 -11.96
CA ALA A 240 -7.74 -6.71 -12.79
C ALA A 240 -6.78 -5.51 -12.76
N LEU A 241 -6.29 -5.15 -11.57
CA LEU A 241 -5.31 -4.08 -11.39
C LEU A 241 -3.96 -4.41 -12.04
N ARG A 242 -3.45 -5.64 -11.91
CA ARG A 242 -2.22 -6.06 -12.59
C ARG A 242 -2.35 -5.99 -14.11
N VAL A 243 -3.51 -6.36 -14.65
CA VAL A 243 -3.78 -6.30 -16.08
C VAL A 243 -3.71 -4.87 -16.62
N THR A 244 -4.06 -3.85 -15.83
CA THR A 244 -3.95 -2.45 -16.27
C THR A 244 -2.51 -2.03 -16.63
N THR A 245 -1.49 -2.72 -16.10
CA THR A 245 -0.08 -2.39 -16.40
C THR A 245 0.43 -3.06 -17.68
N GLU A 246 -0.33 -4.03 -18.22
CA GLU A 246 0.02 -4.83 -19.41
C GLU A 246 -0.55 -4.26 -20.71
N VAL A 247 -1.60 -3.43 -20.63
CA VAL A 247 -2.42 -2.94 -21.75
C VAL A 247 -2.00 -1.56 -22.26
N LYS A 248 -2.45 -1.16 -23.47
CA LYS A 248 -2.08 0.13 -24.11
C LYS A 248 -2.82 1.31 -23.52
N THR A 249 -4.06 1.09 -23.10
CA THR A 249 -4.85 2.12 -22.42
C THR A 249 -4.15 2.60 -21.13
N PRO A 250 -4.07 3.92 -20.88
CA PRO A 250 -3.53 4.45 -19.64
C PRO A 250 -4.23 3.89 -18.40
N VAL A 251 -3.46 3.60 -17.34
CA VAL A 251 -3.98 3.02 -16.08
C VAL A 251 -5.15 3.84 -15.53
N ALA A 252 -5.02 5.17 -15.51
CA ALA A 252 -6.04 6.08 -15.02
C ALA A 252 -7.40 5.89 -15.72
N GLU A 253 -7.41 5.73 -17.04
CA GLU A 253 -8.64 5.56 -17.83
C GLU A 253 -9.34 4.22 -17.55
N LEU A 254 -8.58 3.20 -17.16
CA LEU A 254 -9.10 1.87 -16.84
C LEU A 254 -9.66 1.80 -15.42
N ILE A 255 -8.96 2.38 -14.45
CA ILE A 255 -9.33 2.27 -13.03
C ILE A 255 -10.35 3.32 -12.60
N LYS A 256 -10.36 4.50 -13.21
CA LYS A 256 -11.30 5.58 -12.87
C LYS A 256 -12.76 5.13 -12.81
N PRO A 257 -13.33 4.50 -13.86
CA PRO A 257 -14.72 4.05 -13.80
C PRO A 257 -14.95 2.95 -12.76
N LEU A 258 -13.93 2.19 -12.36
CA LEU A 258 -14.06 1.16 -11.32
C LEU A 258 -14.12 1.81 -9.94
N ILE A 259 -13.21 2.76 -9.68
CA ILE A 259 -13.12 3.47 -8.39
C ILE A 259 -14.38 4.32 -8.16
N GLU A 260 -14.87 5.00 -9.18
CA GLU A 260 -16.12 5.80 -9.11
C GLU A 260 -17.36 4.95 -8.76
N GLN A 261 -17.32 3.64 -9.02
CA GLN A 261 -18.40 2.70 -8.66
C GLN A 261 -18.30 2.17 -7.23
N GLU A 262 -17.15 2.29 -6.55
CA GLU A 262 -16.96 1.80 -5.19
C GLU A 262 -17.63 2.76 -4.19
N THR A 263 -18.95 2.64 -4.06
CA THR A 263 -19.71 3.42 -3.08
C THR A 263 -19.53 2.83 -1.68
N GLY A 264 -19.21 3.68 -0.70
CA GLY A 264 -19.07 3.32 0.71
C GLY A 264 -17.65 2.95 1.13
N ASN A 265 -17.31 3.28 2.38
CA ASN A 265 -15.92 3.22 2.88
C ASN A 265 -15.35 1.80 2.87
N GLN A 266 -16.14 0.78 3.19
CA GLN A 266 -15.69 -0.62 3.17
C GLN A 266 -15.20 -1.04 1.77
N ASN A 267 -15.92 -0.66 0.72
CA ASN A 267 -15.56 -0.98 -0.65
C ASN A 267 -14.26 -0.28 -1.08
N LYS A 268 -14.08 0.98 -0.65
CA LYS A 268 -12.86 1.76 -0.88
C LYS A 268 -11.65 1.20 -0.13
N LEU A 269 -11.83 0.73 1.10
CA LEU A 269 -10.79 0.03 1.86
C LEU A 269 -10.42 -1.31 1.20
N LEU A 270 -11.39 -2.07 0.70
CA LEU A 270 -11.14 -3.29 -0.08
C LEU A 270 -10.41 -3.01 -1.40
N LEU A 271 -10.67 -1.86 -2.04
CA LEU A 271 -9.89 -1.38 -3.19
C LEU A 271 -8.42 -1.15 -2.80
N ILE A 272 -8.14 -0.44 -1.70
CA ILE A 272 -6.76 -0.21 -1.23
C ILE A 272 -6.06 -1.53 -0.93
N ASP A 273 -6.74 -2.47 -0.28
CA ASP A 273 -6.21 -3.82 -0.03
C ASP A 273 -5.96 -4.58 -1.35
N SER A 274 -6.86 -4.48 -2.32
CA SER A 274 -6.69 -5.09 -3.66
C SER A 274 -5.47 -4.52 -4.39
N VAL A 275 -5.20 -3.21 -4.25
CA VAL A 275 -3.97 -2.59 -4.76
C VAL A 275 -2.76 -3.16 -4.05
N GLN A 276 -2.76 -3.24 -2.72
CA GLN A 276 -1.65 -3.82 -1.96
C GLN A 276 -1.35 -5.27 -2.36
N GLN A 277 -2.37 -6.08 -2.61
CA GLN A 277 -2.22 -7.46 -3.09
C GLN A 277 -1.69 -7.55 -4.54
N SER A 278 -1.83 -6.50 -5.35
CA SER A 278 -1.35 -6.49 -6.74
C SER A 278 0.16 -6.23 -6.87
N LEU A 279 0.74 -5.52 -5.90
CA LEU A 279 2.11 -4.98 -5.96
C LEU A 279 3.25 -6.01 -6.12
N PRO A 280 3.23 -7.20 -5.49
CA PRO A 280 4.37 -8.12 -5.55
C PRO A 280 4.68 -8.65 -6.95
N LEU A 281 3.73 -8.58 -7.88
CA LEU A 281 3.79 -9.25 -9.19
C LEU A 281 3.96 -8.28 -10.37
N ILE A 282 4.20 -6.99 -10.09
CA ILE A 282 4.45 -5.92 -11.06
C ILE A 282 5.79 -5.24 -10.76
N SER A 283 6.40 -4.63 -11.78
CA SER A 283 7.69 -3.93 -11.60
C SER A 283 7.55 -2.71 -10.67
N GLU A 284 8.66 -2.26 -10.08
CA GLU A 284 8.65 -1.11 -9.16
C GLU A 284 8.06 0.16 -9.81
N THR A 285 8.41 0.43 -11.08
CA THR A 285 7.90 1.58 -11.82
C THR A 285 6.39 1.50 -12.04
N GLU A 286 5.89 0.33 -12.45
CA GLU A 286 4.44 0.10 -12.64
C GLU A 286 3.69 0.18 -11.32
N ARG A 287 4.30 -0.30 -10.24
CA ARG A 287 3.76 -0.24 -8.88
C ARG A 287 3.54 1.20 -8.42
N LYS A 288 4.57 2.05 -8.55
CA LYS A 288 4.47 3.48 -8.19
C LYS A 288 3.39 4.18 -9.01
N ASN A 289 3.34 3.94 -10.32
CA ASN A 289 2.33 4.52 -11.19
C ASN A 289 0.91 4.06 -10.82
N LEU A 290 0.70 2.75 -10.63
CA LEU A 290 -0.61 2.20 -10.27
C LEU A 290 -1.11 2.78 -8.93
N ILE A 291 -0.24 2.86 -7.92
CA ILE A 291 -0.60 3.43 -6.63
C ILE A 291 -0.92 4.92 -6.76
N HIS A 292 -0.04 5.68 -7.44
CA HIS A 292 -0.23 7.11 -7.63
C HIS A 292 -1.58 7.41 -8.30
N GLU A 293 -1.86 6.79 -9.45
CA GLU A 293 -3.13 6.99 -10.17
C GLU A 293 -4.33 6.55 -9.34
N THR A 294 -4.25 5.39 -8.67
CA THR A 294 -5.36 4.90 -7.85
C THR A 294 -5.67 5.85 -6.71
N VAL A 295 -4.64 6.32 -5.99
CA VAL A 295 -4.80 7.22 -4.85
C VAL A 295 -5.23 8.62 -5.29
N GLN A 296 -4.66 9.15 -6.38
CA GLN A 296 -5.06 10.44 -6.95
C GLN A 296 -6.55 10.43 -7.32
N ILE A 297 -7.02 9.38 -8.00
CA ILE A 297 -8.44 9.26 -8.35
C ILE A 297 -9.30 9.09 -7.10
N LEU A 298 -8.95 8.14 -6.23
CA LEU A 298 -9.72 7.82 -5.03
C LEU A 298 -9.89 9.03 -4.11
N LEU A 299 -8.80 9.77 -3.86
CA LEU A 299 -8.82 10.84 -2.87
C LEU A 299 -9.23 12.19 -3.47
N VAL A 300 -8.73 12.54 -4.66
CA VAL A 300 -8.91 13.88 -5.22
C VAL A 300 -10.07 13.91 -6.20
N ASP A 301 -10.07 13.04 -7.23
CA ASP A 301 -11.13 13.07 -8.26
C ASP A 301 -12.50 12.68 -7.69
N CYS A 302 -12.53 11.74 -6.72
CA CYS A 302 -13.75 11.34 -6.03
C CYS A 302 -14.08 12.20 -4.80
N GLU A 303 -13.31 13.26 -4.53
CA GLU A 303 -13.45 14.15 -3.36
C GLU A 303 -13.62 13.38 -2.03
N GLU A 304 -12.69 12.47 -1.73
CA GLU A 304 -12.78 11.67 -0.51
C GLU A 304 -12.72 12.56 0.74
N ARG A 305 -13.60 12.26 1.70
CA ARG A 305 -13.68 12.95 2.98
C ARG A 305 -13.52 12.04 4.19
N ASP A 306 -13.57 10.73 3.99
CA ASP A 306 -13.42 9.76 5.06
C ASP A 306 -11.96 9.65 5.52
N CYS A 307 -11.70 9.97 6.79
CA CYS A 307 -10.35 10.05 7.34
C CYS A 307 -9.66 8.68 7.40
N GLU A 308 -10.41 7.61 7.58
CA GLU A 308 -9.93 6.23 7.58
C GLU A 308 -9.43 5.87 6.17
N VAL A 309 -10.26 6.04 5.14
CA VAL A 309 -9.86 5.79 3.73
C VAL A 309 -8.62 6.60 3.35
N ILE A 310 -8.60 7.89 3.70
CA ILE A 310 -7.46 8.78 3.47
C ILE A 310 -6.20 8.24 4.17
N ASN A 311 -6.32 7.73 5.41
CA ASN A 311 -5.18 7.19 6.14
C ASN A 311 -4.60 5.93 5.50
N TYR A 312 -5.45 4.99 5.10
CA TYR A 312 -5.00 3.77 4.43
C TYR A 312 -4.34 4.08 3.08
N ALA A 313 -4.86 5.06 2.34
CA ALA A 313 -4.25 5.53 1.10
C ALA A 313 -2.90 6.25 1.35
N GLN A 314 -2.80 7.07 2.39
CA GLN A 314 -1.54 7.69 2.82
C GLN A 314 -0.47 6.63 3.14
N GLN A 315 -0.81 5.63 3.96
CA GLN A 315 0.11 4.53 4.29
C GLN A 315 0.57 3.74 3.06
N LEU A 316 -0.32 3.55 2.09
CA LEU A 316 0.02 2.87 0.83
C LEU A 316 1.10 3.64 0.06
N LEU A 317 1.03 4.98 0.04
CA LEU A 317 2.04 5.84 -0.59
C LEU A 317 3.38 5.77 0.15
N GLU A 318 3.36 5.95 1.47
CA GLU A 318 4.54 5.98 2.34
C GLU A 318 5.33 4.66 2.25
N ARG A 319 4.65 3.51 2.18
CA ARG A 319 5.28 2.19 2.02
C ARG A 319 6.06 2.03 0.70
N GLN A 320 5.82 2.89 -0.29
CA GLN A 320 6.58 2.92 -1.54
C GLN A 320 7.65 4.02 -1.60
N GLY A 321 7.92 4.68 -0.46
CA GLY A 321 8.88 5.77 -0.37
C GLY A 321 8.40 7.06 -1.03
N MET A 322 7.09 7.24 -1.20
CA MET A 322 6.50 8.53 -1.58
C MET A 322 6.16 9.30 -0.31
N ASP A 323 6.50 10.59 -0.24
CA ASP A 323 6.09 11.47 0.85
C ASP A 323 4.79 12.20 0.46
N PRO A 324 3.63 11.81 0.99
CA PRO A 324 2.38 12.44 0.60
C PRO A 324 2.12 13.79 1.27
N LEU A 325 2.91 14.15 2.29
CA LEU A 325 2.80 15.37 3.07
C LEU A 325 3.78 16.46 2.61
N GLU A 326 4.74 16.14 1.74
CA GLU A 326 5.64 17.14 1.15
C GLU A 326 4.88 18.15 0.27
N PRO A 327 5.40 19.37 0.05
CA PRO A 327 4.80 20.33 -0.86
C PRO A 327 4.56 19.74 -2.26
N GLY A 328 3.29 19.66 -2.67
CA GLY A 328 2.88 19.05 -3.94
C GLY A 328 2.38 17.60 -3.82
N GLY A 329 2.66 16.94 -2.71
CA GLY A 329 2.14 15.62 -2.36
C GLY A 329 0.61 15.56 -2.34
N ILE A 330 0.05 14.35 -2.51
CA ILE A 330 -1.41 14.17 -2.66
C ILE A 330 -2.14 14.64 -1.40
N ILE A 331 -1.68 14.24 -0.21
CA ILE A 331 -2.32 14.61 1.06
C ILE A 331 -2.08 16.09 1.36
N TYR A 332 -0.91 16.63 1.04
CA TYR A 332 -0.62 18.07 1.13
C TYR A 332 -1.63 18.91 0.34
N ARG A 333 -1.91 18.53 -0.91
CA ARG A 333 -2.89 19.22 -1.76
C ARG A 333 -4.32 18.99 -1.29
N LEU A 334 -4.67 17.76 -0.91
CA LEU A 334 -6.02 17.40 -0.45
C LEU A 334 -6.45 18.25 0.75
N PHE A 335 -5.57 18.38 1.75
CA PHE A 335 -5.85 19.17 2.96
C PHE A 335 -5.47 20.65 2.84
N ASP A 336 -4.99 21.09 1.67
CA ASP A 336 -4.50 22.46 1.44
C ASP A 336 -3.56 22.91 2.58
N LEU A 337 -2.52 22.11 2.83
CA LEU A 337 -1.63 22.33 3.98
C LEU A 337 -0.79 23.61 3.85
N ALA A 338 -0.69 24.18 2.64
CA ALA A 338 -0.13 25.51 2.43
C ALA A 338 -0.87 26.60 3.22
N GLN A 339 -2.16 26.42 3.50
CA GLN A 339 -2.99 27.38 4.27
C GLN A 339 -3.11 27.01 5.75
N ALA A 340 -2.43 25.97 6.23
CA ALA A 340 -2.59 25.46 7.58
C ALA A 340 -2.24 26.51 8.66
N GLU A 341 -1.16 27.26 8.47
CA GLU A 341 -0.74 28.30 9.42
C GLU A 341 -1.72 29.49 9.47
N GLU A 342 -2.22 29.92 8.31
CA GLU A 342 -3.20 31.00 8.23
C GLU A 342 -4.54 30.58 8.85
N ARG A 343 -4.99 29.34 8.59
CA ARG A 343 -6.16 28.76 9.28
C ARG A 343 -5.96 28.81 10.79
N GLN A 344 -4.81 28.35 11.29
CA GLN A 344 -4.53 28.37 12.73
C GLN A 344 -4.60 29.79 13.31
N ARG A 345 -4.01 30.77 12.63
CA ARG A 345 -4.05 32.19 13.05
C ARG A 345 -5.48 32.72 13.15
N GLN A 346 -6.33 32.40 12.17
CA GLN A 346 -7.73 32.79 12.19
C GLN A 346 -8.49 32.15 13.35
N LEU A 347 -8.22 30.88 13.65
CA LEU A 347 -8.84 30.18 14.78
C LEU A 347 -8.47 30.80 16.14
N LEU A 348 -7.22 31.24 16.31
CA LEU A 348 -6.74 31.91 17.51
C LEU A 348 -7.34 33.32 17.69
N ASN A 349 -7.68 34.00 16.60
CA ASN A 349 -8.17 35.38 16.64
C ASN A 349 -9.66 35.51 17.05
N ASP A 350 -10.43 34.42 17.04
CA ASP A 350 -11.82 34.41 17.50
C ASP A 350 -11.93 33.79 18.91
N PRO A 351 -12.14 34.61 19.97
CA PRO A 351 -12.27 34.11 21.34
C PRO A 351 -13.42 33.12 21.54
N ALA A 352 -14.42 33.10 20.66
CA ALA A 352 -15.52 32.14 20.73
C ALA A 352 -15.06 30.69 20.48
N ASN A 353 -13.89 30.50 19.85
CA ASN A 353 -13.31 29.19 19.58
C ASN A 353 -12.74 28.50 20.82
N CYS A 354 -12.49 29.24 21.90
CA CYS A 354 -11.81 28.74 23.09
C CYS A 354 -10.48 28.03 22.74
N PHE A 355 -9.72 28.61 21.79
CA PHE A 355 -8.47 28.06 21.30
C PHE A 355 -7.33 29.00 21.67
N GLU A 356 -6.40 28.51 22.49
CA GLU A 356 -5.25 29.26 23.02
C GLU A 356 -4.07 28.31 23.16
N TRP A 357 -2.88 28.76 22.82
CA TRP A 357 -1.63 28.02 23.00
C TRP A 357 -1.01 28.30 24.37
N ILE A 358 -0.68 27.24 25.10
CA ILE A 358 0.09 27.31 26.35
C ILE A 358 1.49 26.77 26.07
N GLU A 359 2.52 27.55 26.37
CA GLU A 359 3.91 27.11 26.31
C GLU A 359 4.19 26.11 27.43
N VAL A 360 4.63 24.91 27.04
CA VAL A 360 5.13 23.88 27.94
C VAL A 360 6.64 23.81 27.76
N LYS A 361 7.38 24.35 28.73
CA LYS A 361 8.84 24.27 28.73
C LYS A 361 9.27 22.81 28.86
N GLY A 362 10.14 22.36 27.97
CA GLY A 362 10.64 20.99 27.98
C GLY A 362 11.52 20.69 29.19
N GLY A 363 11.72 19.41 29.46
CA GLY A 363 12.54 18.92 30.56
C GLY A 363 12.44 17.41 30.73
N THR A 364 13.06 16.92 31.81
CA THR A 364 13.04 15.50 32.18
C THR A 364 11.99 15.23 33.26
N PHE A 365 11.29 14.11 33.14
CA PHE A 365 10.35 13.65 34.15
C PHE A 365 10.31 12.13 34.27
N TRP A 366 9.74 11.65 35.38
CA TRP A 366 9.36 10.25 35.53
C TRP A 366 8.01 10.00 34.86
N MET A 367 8.01 9.23 33.78
CA MET A 367 6.82 8.76 33.07
C MET A 367 6.37 7.42 33.63
N GLY A 368 5.06 7.24 33.79
CA GLY A 368 4.47 6.03 34.34
C GLY A 368 4.37 5.98 35.86
N ASP A 369 4.00 4.80 36.37
CA ASP A 369 3.78 4.52 37.79
C ASP A 369 4.04 3.03 38.11
N ASP A 370 4.82 2.78 39.16
CA ASP A 370 5.19 1.41 39.58
C ASP A 370 4.14 0.78 40.53
N GLU A 371 3.26 1.58 41.13
CA GLU A 371 2.47 1.14 42.29
C GLU A 371 1.05 0.68 41.95
N HIS A 372 0.45 1.14 40.86
CA HIS A 372 -0.99 0.98 40.63
C HIS A 372 -1.36 0.01 39.49
N ASP A 373 -1.18 0.39 38.22
CA ASP A 373 -1.63 -0.44 37.08
C ASP A 373 -0.45 -1.01 36.27
N PRO A 374 -0.47 -2.30 35.90
CA PRO A 374 0.61 -2.91 35.13
C PRO A 374 0.93 -2.24 33.79
N TYR A 375 -0.05 -1.60 33.12
CA TYR A 375 0.19 -0.89 31.86
C TYR A 375 0.90 0.45 32.06
N GLU A 376 0.96 0.95 33.30
CA GLU A 376 1.65 2.19 33.69
C GLU A 376 3.14 1.91 34.02
N ARG A 377 3.58 0.64 33.99
CA ARG A 377 4.93 0.19 34.35
C ARG A 377 5.84 -0.07 33.15
N PRO A 378 7.17 -0.01 33.36
CA PRO A 378 7.82 0.55 34.55
C PRO A 378 7.84 2.09 34.53
N ALA A 379 7.93 2.71 35.70
CA ALA A 379 8.23 4.14 35.79
C ALA A 379 9.69 4.39 35.31
N HIS A 380 9.88 5.26 34.33
CA HIS A 380 11.16 5.49 33.67
C HIS A 380 11.41 6.98 33.36
N GLN A 381 12.66 7.36 33.13
CA GLN A 381 12.99 8.77 32.83
C GLN A 381 12.77 9.08 31.36
N VAL A 382 12.03 10.16 31.11
CA VAL A 382 11.77 10.68 29.77
C VAL A 382 12.13 12.14 29.71
N LYS A 383 12.79 12.55 28.63
CA LYS A 383 13.00 13.96 28.29
C LYS A 383 12.07 14.34 27.15
N VAL A 384 11.35 15.44 27.32
CA VAL A 384 10.53 16.06 26.27
C VAL A 384 11.06 17.45 25.97
N ASP A 385 11.13 17.80 24.69
CA ASP A 385 11.46 19.16 24.26
C ASP A 385 10.31 20.14 24.55
N GLY A 386 10.57 21.44 24.44
CA GLY A 386 9.53 22.45 24.59
C GLY A 386 8.52 22.41 23.46
N PHE A 387 7.23 22.55 23.79
CA PHE A 387 6.13 22.59 22.82
C PHE A 387 5.02 23.53 23.29
N PHE A 388 4.11 23.86 22.38
CA PHE A 388 2.86 24.53 22.70
C PHE A 388 1.74 23.50 22.73
N MET A 389 0.85 23.57 23.71
CA MET A 389 -0.33 22.71 23.80
C MET A 389 -1.59 23.56 23.88
N SER A 390 -2.66 23.13 23.22
CA SER A 390 -3.93 23.84 23.32
C SER A 390 -4.44 23.77 24.76
N LYS A 391 -4.79 24.94 25.31
CA LYS A 391 -5.28 25.09 26.69
C LYS A 391 -6.43 24.14 26.98
N HIS A 392 -7.35 24.07 26.04
CA HIS A 392 -8.56 23.26 26.07
C HIS A 392 -8.47 22.10 25.06
N PRO A 393 -9.25 21.02 25.27
CA PRO A 393 -9.56 20.08 24.20
C PRO A 393 -10.20 20.81 23.00
N VAL A 394 -10.04 20.25 21.81
CA VAL A 394 -10.69 20.77 20.60
C VAL A 394 -12.21 20.76 20.82
N THR A 395 -12.87 21.87 20.52
CA THR A 395 -14.31 22.07 20.76
C THR A 395 -15.15 21.67 19.55
N ASN A 396 -16.43 21.42 19.76
CA ASN A 396 -17.41 21.20 18.68
C ASN A 396 -17.41 22.35 17.66
N ARG A 397 -17.18 23.59 18.11
CA ARG A 397 -17.07 24.77 17.24
C ARG A 397 -15.89 24.66 16.27
N LEU A 398 -14.72 24.29 16.78
CA LEU A 398 -13.51 24.10 15.98
C LEU A 398 -13.67 22.94 15.00
N LEU A 399 -14.10 21.78 15.47
CA LEU A 399 -14.22 20.59 14.64
C LEU A 399 -15.24 20.78 13.50
N LYS A 400 -16.31 21.57 13.72
CA LYS A 400 -17.31 21.87 12.67
C LYS A 400 -16.75 22.58 11.44
N LEU A 401 -15.59 23.25 11.57
CA LEU A 401 -14.90 23.91 10.47
C LEU A 401 -14.08 22.93 9.62
N PHE A 402 -13.79 21.74 10.14
CA PHE A 402 -13.04 20.71 9.45
C PHE A 402 -13.91 20.08 8.33
N PRO A 403 -13.42 20.06 7.07
CA PRO A 403 -14.23 19.57 5.95
C PRO A 403 -14.20 18.04 5.77
N PHE A 404 -13.35 17.34 6.52
CA PHE A 404 -13.18 15.89 6.46
C PHE A 404 -13.76 15.21 7.72
N GLY A 405 -13.97 13.90 7.63
CA GLY A 405 -14.59 13.09 8.67
C GLY A 405 -16.12 13.11 8.63
N GLU A 406 -16.70 12.21 9.42
CA GLU A 406 -18.14 12.11 9.54
C GLU A 406 -18.67 13.15 10.54
N LYS A 407 -19.75 13.82 10.17
CA LYS A 407 -20.42 14.79 11.05
C LYS A 407 -21.36 14.06 12.00
N TYR A 408 -20.80 13.40 13.02
CA TYR A 408 -21.56 12.80 14.12
C TYR A 408 -22.36 13.86 14.91
N PRO A 409 -23.39 13.47 15.69
CA PRO A 409 -24.07 14.42 16.55
C PRO A 409 -23.05 15.01 17.53
N ASN A 410 -22.82 16.32 17.42
CA ASN A 410 -22.05 17.08 18.38
C ASN A 410 -22.70 16.89 19.76
N TYR A 411 -22.01 16.18 20.66
CA TYR A 411 -22.44 16.03 22.03
C TYR A 411 -22.29 17.38 22.74
N GLY A 412 -23.40 17.94 23.22
CA GLY A 412 -23.42 19.23 23.88
C GLY A 412 -23.35 20.44 22.93
N GLY A 413 -22.96 21.60 23.47
CA GLY A 413 -22.92 22.87 22.73
C GLY A 413 -21.60 23.13 21.99
N GLU A 414 -21.49 24.29 21.33
CA GLU A 414 -20.30 24.71 20.56
C GLU A 414 -19.00 24.71 21.38
N LYS A 415 -19.08 25.02 22.68
CA LYS A 415 -17.94 25.07 23.60
C LYS A 415 -17.66 23.74 24.31
N HIS A 416 -18.44 22.70 24.03
CA HIS A 416 -18.16 21.36 24.58
C HIS A 416 -17.01 20.73 23.79
N PRO A 417 -16.22 19.86 24.44
CA PRO A 417 -15.19 19.11 23.74
C PRO A 417 -15.81 18.31 22.60
N ALA A 418 -15.14 18.31 21.45
CA ALA A 418 -15.50 17.48 20.33
C ALA A 418 -15.18 16.02 20.68
N ILE A 419 -16.24 15.24 20.93
CA ILE A 419 -16.15 13.83 21.31
C ILE A 419 -16.88 12.92 20.33
N GLY A 420 -16.54 11.63 20.33
CA GLY A 420 -17.10 10.66 19.38
C GLY A 420 -16.34 10.61 18.04
N ASN A 421 -15.13 11.15 18.02
CA ASN A 421 -14.26 11.17 16.84
C ASN A 421 -13.30 9.98 16.86
N THR A 422 -12.94 9.46 15.69
CA THR A 422 -11.87 8.48 15.56
C THR A 422 -10.51 9.13 15.78
N TRP A 423 -9.49 8.29 15.96
CA TRP A 423 -8.12 8.79 16.01
C TRP A 423 -7.72 9.47 14.70
N TYR A 424 -8.20 8.95 13.56
CA TYR A 424 -7.88 9.50 12.24
C TYR A 424 -8.45 10.90 12.04
N GLU A 425 -9.68 11.17 12.47
CA GLU A 425 -10.25 12.52 12.43
C GLU A 425 -9.49 13.49 13.33
N ALA A 426 -9.10 13.05 14.53
CA ALA A 426 -8.30 13.85 15.44
C ALA A 426 -6.92 14.18 14.83
N TYR A 427 -6.27 13.19 14.20
CA TYR A 427 -5.00 13.32 13.51
C TYR A 427 -5.08 14.29 12.33
N TYR A 428 -6.04 14.10 11.43
CA TYR A 428 -6.16 14.95 10.25
C TYR A 428 -6.70 16.34 10.57
N PHE A 429 -7.52 16.51 11.61
CA PHE A 429 -7.86 17.84 12.11
C PHE A 429 -6.60 18.58 12.57
N ALA A 430 -5.77 17.93 13.39
CA ALA A 430 -4.53 18.52 13.88
C ALA A 430 -3.62 18.92 12.69
N LEU A 431 -3.42 18.01 11.75
CA LEU A 431 -2.64 18.26 10.53
C LEU A 431 -3.19 19.45 9.73
N TRP A 432 -4.52 19.51 9.53
CA TRP A 432 -5.20 20.54 8.75
C TRP A 432 -4.99 21.96 9.31
N ILE A 433 -4.84 22.10 10.62
CA ILE A 433 -4.53 23.38 11.28
C ILE A 433 -3.03 23.58 11.54
N GLY A 434 -2.14 22.76 10.95
CA GLY A 434 -0.69 22.90 11.11
C GLY A 434 -0.22 22.54 12.52
N ALA A 435 -0.94 21.63 13.18
CA ALA A 435 -0.67 21.12 14.52
C ALA A 435 -0.50 19.59 14.46
N GLN A 436 -0.27 18.99 15.62
CA GLN A 436 -0.13 17.54 15.78
C GLN A 436 -0.92 17.08 17.00
N LEU A 437 -1.24 15.79 17.08
CA LEU A 437 -1.64 15.18 18.35
C LEU A 437 -0.41 15.10 19.27
N PRO A 438 -0.55 15.30 20.58
CA PRO A 438 0.56 15.12 21.51
C PRO A 438 1.04 13.66 21.49
N THR A 439 2.35 13.46 21.65
CA THR A 439 2.80 12.14 22.08
C THR A 439 2.29 11.84 23.48
N GLU A 440 2.24 10.56 23.83
CA GLU A 440 1.83 10.12 25.15
C GLU A 440 2.74 10.74 26.23
N ALA A 441 4.04 10.81 25.97
CA ALA A 441 5.01 11.44 26.86
C ALA A 441 4.78 12.95 27.01
N GLN A 442 4.52 13.67 25.91
CA GLN A 442 4.19 15.10 25.96
C GLN A 442 2.91 15.34 26.77
N TRP A 443 1.89 14.50 26.57
CA TRP A 443 0.64 14.59 27.32
C TRP A 443 0.85 14.35 28.82
N GLU A 444 1.59 13.29 29.19
CA GLU A 444 1.83 12.99 30.61
C GLU A 444 2.71 14.05 31.29
N TYR A 445 3.74 14.54 30.59
CA TYR A 445 4.56 15.65 31.07
C TYR A 445 3.69 16.88 31.36
N ALA A 446 2.81 17.23 30.42
CA ALA A 446 1.93 18.37 30.51
C ALA A 446 0.93 18.25 31.66
N VAL A 447 0.27 17.10 31.85
CA VAL A 447 -0.71 16.95 32.95
C VAL A 447 -0.04 17.11 34.31
N ARG A 448 1.16 16.55 34.51
CA ARG A 448 1.90 16.57 35.78
C ARG A 448 2.23 17.98 36.25
N GLY A 449 2.23 18.98 35.37
CA GLY A 449 2.27 20.39 35.74
C GLY A 449 3.48 20.75 36.62
N GLY A 450 4.69 20.41 36.18
CA GLY A 450 5.91 20.70 36.96
C GLY A 450 6.17 19.71 38.11
N ARG A 451 5.24 18.81 38.45
CA ARG A 451 5.45 17.74 39.44
C ARG A 451 5.95 16.47 38.76
N HIS A 452 7.23 16.48 38.43
CA HIS A 452 7.90 15.47 37.61
C HIS A 452 8.55 14.34 38.42
N GLY A 453 8.17 14.20 39.70
CA GLY A 453 8.69 13.16 40.58
C GLY A 453 8.13 11.77 40.25
N LYS A 454 8.84 10.73 40.72
CA LYS A 454 8.48 9.32 40.49
C LYS A 454 7.10 8.95 41.03
N ARG A 455 6.67 9.58 42.12
CA ARG A 455 5.33 9.43 42.70
C ARG A 455 4.55 10.75 42.52
N THR A 456 3.69 10.80 41.51
CA THR A 456 2.76 11.92 41.29
C THR A 456 1.47 11.36 40.72
N LEU A 457 0.49 11.18 41.59
CA LEU A 457 -0.80 10.60 41.22
C LEU A 457 -1.69 11.61 40.52
N TYR A 458 -1.77 12.84 41.05
CA TYR A 458 -2.52 13.94 40.43
C TYR A 458 -1.69 15.22 40.39
N TYR A 459 -2.01 16.12 39.47
CA TYR A 459 -1.26 17.37 39.28
C TYR A 459 -1.36 18.35 40.47
N PHE A 460 -2.38 18.18 41.32
CA PHE A 460 -2.65 19.02 42.49
C PHE A 460 -2.15 18.41 43.81
N GLY A 461 -1.85 17.11 43.86
CA GLY A 461 -1.51 16.37 45.09
C GLY A 461 -1.77 14.89 44.91
N ASP A 462 -1.42 14.08 45.90
CA ASP A 462 -1.70 12.63 45.87
C ASP A 462 -3.00 12.26 46.61
N ASP A 463 -3.69 13.23 47.21
CA ASP A 463 -4.97 13.04 47.89
C ASP A 463 -6.13 13.11 46.90
N ALA A 464 -6.79 11.97 46.67
CA ALA A 464 -7.97 11.88 45.81
C ALA A 464 -9.16 12.71 46.31
N ALA A 465 -9.21 13.09 47.60
CA ALA A 465 -10.26 13.93 48.16
C ALA A 465 -10.33 15.33 47.51
N ASP A 466 -9.24 15.78 46.88
CA ASP A 466 -9.18 17.06 46.16
C ASP A 466 -9.65 17.00 44.70
N LEU A 467 -9.90 15.79 44.14
CA LEU A 467 -10.38 15.65 42.76
C LEU A 467 -11.63 16.48 42.44
N PRO A 468 -12.67 16.58 43.30
CA PRO A 468 -13.87 17.37 42.99
C PRO A 468 -13.59 18.87 42.78
N ARG A 469 -12.45 19.38 43.26
CA ARG A 469 -12.03 20.78 43.06
C ARG A 469 -11.18 20.98 41.80
N ASN A 470 -10.79 19.90 41.13
CA ASN A 470 -9.74 19.89 40.11
C ASN A 470 -10.09 19.08 38.84
N ALA A 471 -11.19 18.34 38.82
CA ALA A 471 -11.58 17.51 37.68
C ALA A 471 -13.10 17.38 37.58
N TRP A 472 -13.58 17.10 36.37
CA TRP A 472 -14.96 16.71 36.11
C TRP A 472 -15.05 15.19 36.02
N PHE A 473 -15.64 14.54 37.02
CA PHE A 473 -15.74 13.08 37.13
C PHE A 473 -16.86 12.68 38.08
N GLY A 474 -17.41 11.47 37.93
CA GLY A 474 -18.27 10.80 38.91
C GLY A 474 -19.57 11.50 39.36
N GLU A 475 -19.84 12.76 39.01
CA GLU A 475 -20.92 13.57 39.59
C GLU A 475 -21.97 14.04 38.55
N GLY A 476 -23.26 13.96 38.93
CA GLY A 476 -24.42 14.49 38.18
C GLY A 476 -25.40 13.44 37.66
N GLU A 477 -26.71 13.75 37.63
CA GLU A 477 -27.77 12.85 37.11
C GLU A 477 -27.62 12.51 35.62
N LYS A 478 -26.91 13.35 34.86
CA LYS A 478 -26.81 13.25 33.39
C LYS A 478 -25.52 12.64 32.85
N ARG A 479 -24.45 12.51 33.66
CA ARG A 479 -23.11 12.01 33.24
C ARG A 479 -22.73 12.48 31.82
N GLU A 480 -22.55 13.78 31.65
CA GLU A 480 -22.23 14.42 30.36
C GLU A 480 -20.95 15.27 30.44
N ALA A 481 -20.34 15.56 29.29
CA ALA A 481 -19.17 16.42 29.23
C ALA A 481 -19.54 17.88 29.57
N HIS A 482 -18.62 18.58 30.22
CA HIS A 482 -18.74 20.01 30.52
C HIS A 482 -18.14 20.86 29.40
N ALA A 483 -18.61 22.10 29.24
CA ALA A 483 -17.97 23.02 28.32
C ALA A 483 -16.52 23.27 28.75
N VAL A 484 -15.62 23.43 27.79
CA VAL A 484 -14.17 23.41 28.07
C VAL A 484 -13.72 24.52 29.02
N ASN A 485 -14.47 25.63 29.06
CA ASN A 485 -14.20 26.80 29.88
C ASN A 485 -15.19 26.97 31.04
N ASP A 486 -15.92 25.92 31.42
CA ASP A 486 -16.79 25.94 32.60
C ASP A 486 -15.99 26.12 33.89
N ARG A 487 -16.57 26.90 34.81
CA ARG A 487 -15.99 27.11 36.14
C ARG A 487 -16.49 26.05 37.10
N ASN A 488 -15.57 25.42 37.81
CA ASN A 488 -15.89 24.46 38.86
C ASN A 488 -16.69 25.15 39.98
N PRO A 489 -17.88 24.64 40.35
CA PRO A 489 -18.74 25.27 41.35
C PRO A 489 -18.08 25.35 42.74
N ARG A 490 -17.12 24.47 43.04
CA ARG A 490 -16.41 24.43 44.32
C ARG A 490 -15.28 25.45 44.42
N THR A 491 -14.75 25.92 43.30
CA THR A 491 -13.58 26.85 43.27
C THR A 491 -13.88 28.17 42.59
N GLY A 492 -14.95 28.26 41.79
CA GLY A 492 -15.28 29.42 40.96
C GLY A 492 -14.31 29.66 39.81
N LYS A 493 -13.44 28.70 39.48
CA LYS A 493 -12.39 28.78 38.45
C LYS A 493 -12.46 27.56 37.53
N GLU A 494 -11.88 27.66 36.33
CA GLU A 494 -11.62 26.48 35.50
C GLU A 494 -10.68 25.50 36.23
N ASN A 495 -10.80 24.21 35.91
CA ASN A 495 -9.92 23.16 36.43
C ASN A 495 -8.56 23.22 35.72
N LEU A 496 -7.69 24.13 36.15
CA LEU A 496 -6.36 24.36 35.56
C LEU A 496 -5.27 23.64 36.36
N ASN A 497 -4.31 23.03 35.67
CA ASN A 497 -3.04 22.66 36.29
C ASN A 497 -2.11 23.89 36.43
N SER A 498 -0.94 23.70 37.03
CA SER A 498 0.05 24.77 37.26
C SER A 498 0.62 25.41 35.99
N LEU A 499 0.50 24.76 34.83
CA LEU A 499 0.88 25.31 33.53
C LEU A 499 -0.23 26.16 32.90
N GLY A 500 -1.44 26.12 33.45
CA GLY A 500 -2.62 26.79 32.89
C GLY A 500 -3.39 25.95 31.88
N LEU A 501 -3.09 24.66 31.74
CA LEU A 501 -3.85 23.73 30.91
C LEU A 501 -5.13 23.30 31.63
N ALA A 502 -6.25 23.36 30.92
CA ALA A 502 -7.58 23.10 31.47
C ALA A 502 -8.02 21.65 31.25
N ASN A 503 -8.70 21.09 32.26
CA ASN A 503 -9.36 19.78 32.23
C ASN A 503 -8.44 18.64 31.78
N MET A 504 -7.17 18.66 32.17
CA MET A 504 -6.22 17.58 31.84
C MET A 504 -6.59 16.26 32.53
N LEU A 505 -7.31 16.31 33.66
CA LEU A 505 -7.89 15.14 34.32
C LEU A 505 -9.41 15.27 34.33
N GLY A 506 -10.11 14.20 33.93
CA GLY A 506 -11.56 14.16 33.80
C GLY A 506 -12.07 14.91 32.57
N ASN A 507 -13.37 15.21 32.56
CA ASN A 507 -14.14 15.67 31.41
C ASN A 507 -14.11 14.65 30.25
N VAL A 508 -13.05 14.59 29.45
CA VAL A 508 -12.96 13.68 28.31
C VAL A 508 -11.59 13.02 28.25
N ARG A 509 -11.57 11.77 27.76
CA ARG A 509 -10.31 11.13 27.40
C ARG A 509 -9.76 11.78 26.15
N GLU A 510 -8.45 11.79 25.99
CA GLU A 510 -7.81 12.48 24.89
C GLU A 510 -6.88 11.58 24.09
N TRP A 511 -7.07 11.56 22.76
CA TRP A 511 -6.18 10.87 21.83
C TRP A 511 -4.74 11.41 21.89
N CYS A 512 -3.79 10.48 21.96
CA CYS A 512 -2.36 10.72 21.73
C CYS A 512 -1.92 10.14 20.38
N ALA A 513 -0.81 10.60 19.83
CA ALA A 513 -0.28 10.14 18.54
C ALA A 513 0.16 8.66 18.56
N ASP A 514 0.63 8.19 19.72
CA ASP A 514 1.33 6.93 19.89
C ASP A 514 0.45 5.71 19.64
N TRP A 515 1.05 4.72 18.97
CA TRP A 515 0.57 3.35 19.05
C TRP A 515 0.88 2.76 20.42
N SER A 516 -0.03 1.96 20.95
CA SER A 516 0.09 1.35 22.26
C SER A 516 1.19 0.30 22.29
N THR A 517 2.06 0.39 23.30
CA THR A 517 3.00 -0.64 23.71
C THR A 517 3.20 -0.61 25.22
N ASN A 518 3.74 -1.69 25.78
CA ASN A 518 4.33 -1.65 27.13
C ASN A 518 5.48 -0.65 27.14
N TYR A 519 5.67 0.02 28.27
CA TYR A 519 6.82 0.90 28.42
C TYR A 519 8.12 0.10 28.36
N PRO A 520 9.20 0.69 27.82
CA PRO A 520 10.48 0.03 27.75
C PRO A 520 11.02 -0.25 29.16
N GLU A 521 11.58 -1.43 29.36
CA GLU A 521 12.32 -1.77 30.58
C GLU A 521 13.70 -1.10 30.52
N PRO A 522 14.00 -0.13 31.40
CA PRO A 522 15.28 0.53 31.41
C PRO A 522 16.39 -0.47 31.76
N GLN A 523 17.46 -0.49 30.98
CA GLN A 523 18.64 -1.33 31.17
C GLN A 523 19.52 -0.82 32.32
N THR A 524 19.41 0.47 32.62
CA THR A 524 20.10 1.14 33.74
C THR A 524 19.17 2.11 34.44
N GLU A 525 19.39 2.38 35.72
CA GLU A 525 18.55 3.30 36.52
C GLU A 525 18.51 4.74 35.95
N ASP A 526 19.57 5.15 35.26
CA ASP A 526 19.73 6.48 34.65
C ASP A 526 19.40 6.51 33.15
N GLU A 527 18.83 5.44 32.58
CA GLU A 527 18.47 5.42 31.16
C GLU A 527 17.37 6.46 30.88
N LEU A 528 17.67 7.34 29.92
CA LEU A 528 16.82 8.46 29.54
C LEU A 528 16.28 8.27 28.12
N PHE A 529 14.96 8.25 27.99
CA PHE A 529 14.30 8.19 26.69
C PHE A 529 13.99 9.62 26.20
N GLU A 530 14.55 10.02 25.06
CA GLU A 530 14.35 11.37 24.50
C GLU A 530 13.19 11.37 23.49
N ASN A 531 12.20 12.25 23.72
CA ASN A 531 11.03 12.50 22.87
C ASN A 531 10.39 11.21 22.30
N PRO A 532 10.00 10.23 23.15
CA PRO A 532 9.43 8.99 22.64
C PRO A 532 8.10 9.25 21.91
N THR A 533 7.94 8.59 20.77
CA THR A 533 6.77 8.68 19.88
C THR A 533 5.98 7.37 19.79
N GLY A 534 6.33 6.39 20.62
CA GLY A 534 5.82 5.03 20.54
C GLY A 534 6.34 4.26 19.30
N PRO A 535 5.85 3.03 19.07
CA PRO A 535 6.22 2.23 17.91
C PRO A 535 5.58 2.76 16.62
N SER A 536 6.19 2.43 15.49
CA SER A 536 5.70 2.83 14.15
C SER A 536 4.32 2.26 13.78
N HIS A 537 3.93 1.12 14.36
CA HIS A 537 2.68 0.42 14.06
C HIS A 537 2.09 -0.22 15.33
N GLY A 538 0.78 -0.44 15.35
CA GLY A 538 0.10 -1.12 16.44
C GLY A 538 -1.37 -1.42 16.13
N ILE A 539 -2.06 -2.06 17.08
CA ILE A 539 -3.49 -2.36 16.99
C ILE A 539 -4.33 -1.27 17.68
N TYR A 540 -3.81 -0.72 18.78
CA TYR A 540 -4.51 0.26 19.61
C TYR A 540 -3.73 1.56 19.69
N LYS A 541 -4.44 2.68 19.73
CA LYS A 541 -3.88 4.01 20.01
C LYS A 541 -4.08 4.35 21.48
N THR A 542 -3.16 5.17 22.01
CA THR A 542 -3.20 5.57 23.42
C THR A 542 -4.14 6.75 23.66
N LEU A 543 -4.83 6.69 24.80
CA LEU A 543 -5.73 7.71 25.35
C LEU A 543 -5.32 8.05 26.78
N ARG A 544 -5.50 9.31 27.16
CA ARG A 544 -5.14 9.81 28.50
C ARG A 544 -6.26 10.63 29.17
N GLY A 545 -6.09 10.93 30.47
CA GLY A 545 -6.89 11.91 31.22
C GLY A 545 -8.15 11.41 31.92
N GLY A 546 -8.71 10.27 31.52
CA GLY A 546 -10.00 9.81 32.03
C GLY A 546 -11.16 10.70 31.56
N ASN A 547 -12.39 10.46 32.02
CA ASN A 547 -13.56 11.22 31.56
C ASN A 547 -14.58 11.48 32.69
N PHE A 548 -15.61 12.27 32.37
CA PHE A 548 -16.71 12.66 33.27
C PHE A 548 -17.44 11.48 33.92
N ALA A 549 -17.42 10.30 33.31
CA ALA A 549 -18.11 9.10 33.80
C ALA A 549 -17.18 8.15 34.57
N ASN A 550 -15.90 8.47 34.69
CA ASN A 550 -14.95 7.66 35.44
C ASN A 550 -14.99 7.98 36.95
N ASP A 551 -14.58 6.99 37.73
CA ASP A 551 -14.33 7.13 39.16
C ASP A 551 -12.93 7.72 39.42
N ALA A 552 -12.66 8.07 40.68
CA ALA A 552 -11.43 8.76 41.08
C ALA A 552 -10.14 8.01 40.71
N ASP A 553 -10.14 6.68 40.81
CA ASP A 553 -8.99 5.81 40.53
C ASP A 553 -8.54 5.87 39.06
N ALA A 554 -9.46 6.25 38.16
CA ALA A 554 -9.21 6.39 36.74
C ALA A 554 -8.60 7.76 36.35
N LEU A 555 -8.47 8.72 37.28
CA LEU A 555 -7.98 10.07 36.99
C LEU A 555 -6.51 10.30 37.35
N ARG A 556 -5.67 9.26 37.41
CA ARG A 556 -4.24 9.44 37.68
C ARG A 556 -3.52 10.04 36.47
N CYS A 557 -2.48 10.86 36.71
CA CYS A 557 -1.60 11.38 35.67
C CYS A 557 -1.00 10.28 34.80
N ALA A 558 -0.58 9.16 35.41
CA ALA A 558 0.02 8.02 34.71
C ALA A 558 -1.00 7.13 34.00
N ARG A 559 -2.32 7.29 34.24
CA ARG A 559 -3.34 6.36 33.74
C ARG A 559 -3.38 6.35 32.22
N ARG A 560 -3.31 5.14 31.65
CA ARG A 560 -3.38 4.88 30.20
C ARG A 560 -4.66 4.15 29.85
N TYR A 561 -5.21 4.46 28.68
CA TYR A 561 -6.27 3.68 28.06
C TYR A 561 -5.90 3.39 26.61
N LEU A 562 -6.33 2.23 26.11
CA LEU A 562 -5.96 1.74 24.80
C LEU A 562 -7.25 1.46 24.04
N ILE A 563 -7.35 1.94 22.81
CA ILE A 563 -8.55 1.69 22.00
C ILE A 563 -8.23 1.64 20.52
N HIS A 564 -9.06 0.92 19.76
CA HIS A 564 -8.86 0.78 18.32
C HIS A 564 -9.05 2.16 17.67
N PRO A 565 -8.19 2.59 16.73
CA PRO A 565 -8.23 3.94 16.16
C PRO A 565 -9.56 4.28 15.48
N GLU A 566 -10.28 3.28 14.96
CA GLU A 566 -11.60 3.42 14.30
C GLU A 566 -12.77 3.51 15.29
N ASN A 567 -12.55 3.23 16.58
CA ASN A 567 -13.64 3.21 17.53
C ASN A 567 -14.00 4.62 17.98
N ARG A 568 -15.31 4.89 18.04
CA ARG A 568 -15.90 6.15 18.45
C ARG A 568 -16.61 5.98 19.79
N TYR A 569 -16.34 6.86 20.74
CA TYR A 569 -17.06 6.89 22.00
C TYR A 569 -17.37 8.32 22.46
N GLY A 570 -18.58 8.56 22.94
CA GLY A 570 -19.09 9.85 23.44
C GLY A 570 -18.46 10.35 24.74
N TYR A 571 -17.19 10.03 24.97
CA TYR A 571 -16.35 10.48 26.08
C TYR A 571 -14.86 10.60 25.69
N ILE A 572 -14.54 10.42 24.40
CA ILE A 572 -13.20 10.54 23.84
C ILE A 572 -13.18 11.76 22.93
N GLY A 573 -12.35 12.74 23.26
CA GLY A 573 -11.96 13.86 22.42
C GLY A 573 -10.46 13.88 22.21
N PHE A 574 -9.90 15.06 22.00
CA PHE A 574 -8.47 15.25 21.80
C PHE A 574 -8.08 16.72 22.01
N ARG A 575 -6.77 16.94 22.19
CA ARG A 575 -6.15 18.25 22.15
C ARG A 575 -4.97 18.22 21.20
N VAL A 576 -4.48 19.39 20.83
CA VAL A 576 -3.43 19.53 19.81
C VAL A 576 -2.18 20.20 20.40
N ILE A 577 -1.05 19.97 19.74
CA ILE A 577 0.22 20.60 20.06
C ILE A 577 0.87 21.21 18.81
N ARG A 578 1.83 22.10 19.03
CA ARG A 578 2.74 22.62 18.00
C ARG A 578 4.17 22.66 18.55
N CYS A 579 5.11 22.11 17.81
CA CYS A 579 6.53 22.18 18.16
C CYS A 579 7.17 23.47 17.60
N PRO A 580 8.09 24.15 18.33
CA PRO A 580 8.73 25.39 17.88
C PRO A 580 9.54 25.25 16.59
N SER A 581 9.99 24.04 16.26
CA SER A 581 10.81 23.70 15.10
C SER A 581 10.01 23.42 13.82
N HIS A 582 8.68 23.56 13.84
CA HIS A 582 7.80 23.44 12.66
C HIS A 582 7.19 24.81 12.32
N SER A 583 8.03 25.81 12.06
CA SER A 583 7.65 26.79 11.03
C SER A 583 7.88 26.11 9.69
N PHE A 584 6.93 26.17 8.77
CA PHE A 584 7.12 25.71 7.38
C PHE A 584 8.09 26.62 6.60
N GLU A 585 8.93 27.41 7.28
CA GLU A 585 9.73 28.51 6.72
C GLU A 585 11.19 28.15 6.40
N ASN A 586 11.67 26.93 6.65
CA ASN A 586 13.02 26.52 6.23
C ASN A 586 13.05 25.85 4.84
N LEU A 587 12.28 26.40 3.90
CA LEU A 587 12.47 26.24 2.46
C LEU A 587 12.81 27.63 1.87
N GLU A 588 13.99 28.15 2.18
CA GLU A 588 14.54 29.29 1.44
C GLU A 588 15.23 28.80 0.16
N ILE A 589 14.53 29.06 -0.96
CA ILE A 589 14.94 29.28 -2.38
C ILE A 589 15.98 28.34 -3.01
#